data_AF-A0A9N9HKE0-F1
#
_entry.id   AF-A0A9N9HKE0-F1
#
_cell.length_a   1.000
_cell.length_b   1.000
_cell.length_c   1.000
_cell.angle_alpha   90.00
_cell.angle_beta   90.00
_cell.angle_gamma   90.00
#
_symmetry.space_group_name_H-M   'P 1'
#
loop_
_entity.id
_entity.type
_entity.pdbx_description
1 polymer ?
#
loop_
_entity_poly.entity_id
_entity_poly.type
_entity_poly.pdbx_seq_one_letter_code
_entity_poly.pdbx_strand_id
1 'polypeptide(L)'
;MPLDPEEEKIFHVGEKTKYQFSQVITRYLVKNNLSEAEIANRLGLDKNATAKLLRGYVENFSLDSLIAYVDKLHLPLQQAQSTNADVR
;
A
#
# COMPACT_ATOMS: atom_id res chain seq x y z
N MET A 1 -18.74 -24.49 2.94
CA MET A 1 -19.27 -23.78 4.11
C MET A 1 -19.29 -22.31 3.73
N PRO A 2 -20.46 -21.64 3.64
CA PRO A 2 -20.48 -20.20 3.40
C PRO A 2 -19.84 -19.50 4.60
N LEU A 3 -18.97 -18.54 4.33
CA LEU A 3 -18.36 -17.70 5.35
C LEU A 3 -19.44 -16.79 5.95
N ASP A 4 -19.39 -16.57 7.25
CA ASP A 4 -20.30 -15.64 7.92
C ASP A 4 -20.19 -14.24 7.28
N PRO A 5 -21.32 -13.51 7.10
CA PRO A 5 -21.33 -12.21 6.44
C PRO A 5 -20.49 -11.15 7.18
N GLU A 6 -20.23 -11.33 8.47
CA GLU A 6 -19.29 -10.48 9.22
C GLU A 6 -17.82 -10.78 8.87
N GLU A 7 -17.46 -12.05 8.67
CA GLU A 7 -16.11 -12.45 8.24
C GLU A 7 -15.83 -12.04 6.80
N GLU A 8 -16.83 -12.13 5.91
CA GLU A 8 -16.71 -11.66 4.52
C GLU A 8 -16.42 -10.15 4.48
N LYS A 9 -17.06 -9.37 5.36
CA LYS A 9 -16.88 -7.92 5.44
C LYS A 9 -15.48 -7.53 5.93
N ILE A 10 -14.94 -8.25 6.91
CA ILE A 10 -13.58 -8.02 7.44
C ILE A 10 -12.52 -8.34 6.39
N PHE A 11 -12.70 -9.43 5.65
CA PHE A 11 -11.82 -9.82 4.55
C PHE A 11 -11.73 -8.73 3.47
N HIS A 12 -12.88 -8.20 3.05
CA HIS A 12 -12.96 -7.13 2.05
C HIS A 12 -12.33 -5.80 2.51
N VAL A 13 -12.42 -5.47 3.80
CA VAL A 13 -11.76 -4.28 4.36
C VAL A 13 -10.24 -4.43 4.30
N GLY A 14 -9.72 -5.61 4.65
CA GLY A 14 -8.28 -5.89 4.61
C GLY A 14 -7.69 -5.75 3.20
N GLU A 15 -8.31 -6.37 2.20
CA GLU A 15 -7.86 -6.29 0.80
C GLU A 15 -7.90 -4.86 0.25
N LYS A 16 -8.96 -4.12 0.57
CA LYS A 16 -9.10 -2.71 0.17
C LYS A 16 -8.00 -1.83 0.75
N THR A 17 -7.66 -2.01 2.03
CA THR A 17 -6.56 -1.27 2.66
C THR A 17 -5.21 -1.63 2.03
N LYS A 18 -4.95 -2.91 1.77
CA LYS A 18 -3.73 -3.33 1.08
C LYS A 18 -3.63 -2.69 -0.32
N TYR A 19 -4.73 -2.68 -1.06
CA TYR A 19 -4.80 -2.06 -2.39
C TYR A 19 -4.51 -0.56 -2.34
N GLN A 20 -5.02 0.14 -1.33
CA GLN A 20 -4.69 1.56 -1.10
C GLN A 20 -3.19 1.77 -0.86
N PHE A 21 -2.54 0.93 -0.05
CA PHE A 21 -1.09 1.03 0.17
C PHE A 21 -0.29 0.80 -1.11
N SER A 22 -0.62 -0.23 -1.89
CA SER A 22 0.01 -0.45 -3.20
C SER A 22 -0.15 0.78 -4.10
N GLN A 23 -1.34 1.37 -4.17
CA GLN A 23 -1.55 2.59 -4.96
C GLN A 23 -0.71 3.77 -4.49
N VAL A 24 -0.57 3.97 -3.18
CA VAL A 24 0.25 5.05 -2.62
C VAL A 24 1.71 4.88 -3.01
N ILE A 25 2.24 3.66 -2.92
CA ILE A 25 3.61 3.32 -3.33
C ILE A 25 3.80 3.55 -4.85
N THR A 26 2.87 3.07 -5.68
CA THR A 26 2.93 3.26 -7.14
C THR A 26 2.87 4.75 -7.52
N ARG A 27 2.00 5.54 -6.87
CA ARG A 27 1.95 6.99 -7.10
C ARG A 27 3.24 7.69 -6.70
N TYR A 28 3.86 7.27 -5.60
CA TYR A 28 5.16 7.80 -5.19
C TYR A 28 6.24 7.53 -6.23
N LEU A 29 6.28 6.31 -6.78
CA LEU A 29 7.21 5.95 -7.85
C LEU A 29 7.06 6.88 -9.06
N VAL A 30 5.81 7.07 -9.53
CA VAL A 30 5.52 7.95 -10.67
C VAL A 30 5.88 9.41 -10.36
N LYS A 31 5.53 9.91 -9.17
CA LYS A 31 5.78 11.29 -8.77
C LYS A 31 7.28 11.62 -8.66
N ASN A 32 8.10 10.65 -8.25
CA ASN A 32 9.54 10.83 -8.06
C ASN A 32 10.37 10.31 -9.25
N ASN A 33 9.70 9.86 -10.33
CA ASN A 33 10.34 9.28 -11.52
C ASN A 33 11.30 8.11 -11.17
N LEU A 34 10.96 7.33 -10.15
CA LEU A 34 11.78 6.20 -9.72
C LEU A 34 11.61 5.02 -10.68
N SER A 35 12.70 4.30 -10.91
CA SER A 35 12.66 3.05 -11.66
C SER A 35 12.20 1.89 -10.78
N GLU A 36 11.70 0.82 -11.39
CA GLU A 36 11.35 -0.41 -10.67
C GLU A 36 12.56 -0.99 -9.91
N ALA A 37 13.77 -0.85 -10.43
CA ALA A 37 14.99 -1.27 -9.74
C ALA A 37 15.31 -0.42 -8.50
N GLU A 38 15.05 0.90 -8.56
CA GLU A 38 15.23 1.82 -7.43
C GLU A 38 14.25 1.50 -6.30
N ILE A 39 12.97 1.30 -6.62
CA ILE A 39 11.97 0.97 -5.60
C ILE A 39 12.21 -0.42 -5.01
N ALA A 40 12.64 -1.38 -5.84
CA ALA A 40 13.06 -2.71 -5.40
C ALA A 40 14.19 -2.62 -4.37
N ASN A 41 15.22 -1.81 -4.65
CA ASN A 41 16.34 -1.59 -3.74
C ASN A 41 15.90 -0.92 -2.43
N ARG A 42 15.11 0.15 -2.51
CA ARG A 42 14.61 0.88 -1.32
C ARG A 42 13.72 0.04 -0.43
N LEU A 43 12.87 -0.80 -1.02
CA LEU A 43 11.96 -1.67 -0.28
C LEU A 43 12.61 -2.98 0.17
N GLY A 44 13.72 -3.38 -0.46
CA GLY A 44 14.36 -4.68 -0.27
C GLY A 44 13.58 -5.81 -0.92
N LEU A 45 12.99 -5.55 -2.10
CA LEU A 45 12.16 -6.49 -2.84
C LEU A 45 12.88 -7.01 -4.09
N ASP A 46 12.65 -8.28 -4.42
CA ASP A 46 13.04 -8.83 -5.72
C ASP A 46 12.21 -8.24 -6.87
N LYS A 47 12.72 -8.38 -8.11
CA LYS A 47 12.03 -7.92 -9.33
C LYS A 47 10.59 -8.46 -9.44
N ASN A 48 10.39 -9.74 -9.13
CA ASN A 48 9.05 -10.35 -9.21
C ASN A 48 8.09 -9.75 -8.16
N ALA A 49 8.55 -9.59 -6.92
CA ALA A 49 7.74 -8.98 -5.87
C ALA A 49 7.43 -7.51 -6.21
N THR A 50 8.42 -6.77 -6.70
CA THR A 50 8.24 -5.38 -7.13
C THR A 50 7.20 -5.26 -8.24
N ALA A 51 7.29 -6.09 -9.29
CA ALA A 51 6.30 -6.11 -10.36
C ALA A 51 4.89 -6.45 -9.85
N LYS A 52 4.78 -7.39 -8.91
CA LYS A 52 3.50 -7.73 -8.25
C LYS A 52 2.93 -6.54 -7.48
N LEU A 53 3.77 -5.84 -6.72
CA LEU A 53 3.39 -4.68 -5.93
C LEU A 53 2.88 -3.53 -6.81
N LEU A 54 3.61 -3.24 -7.91
CA LEU A 54 3.26 -2.17 -8.84
C LEU A 54 2.00 -2.46 -9.66
N ARG A 55 1.76 -3.74 -9.96
CA ARG A 55 0.53 -4.20 -10.63
C ARG A 55 -0.67 -4.29 -9.69
N GLY A 56 -0.49 -4.11 -8.38
CA GLY A 56 -1.57 -4.16 -7.40
C GLY A 56 -1.98 -5.57 -6.96
N TYR A 57 -1.13 -6.58 -7.14
CA TYR A 57 -1.35 -7.94 -6.64
C TYR A 57 -1.11 -8.04 -5.13
N VAL A 58 -1.93 -7.33 -4.37
CA VAL A 58 -1.79 -7.19 -2.92
C VAL A 58 -2.14 -8.44 -2.13
N GLU A 59 -2.78 -9.41 -2.76
CA GLU A 59 -2.98 -10.77 -2.22
C GLU A 59 -1.65 -11.48 -1.89
N ASN A 60 -0.57 -11.13 -2.61
CA ASN A 60 0.77 -11.69 -2.40
C ASN A 60 1.52 -11.02 -1.24
N PHE A 61 0.92 -9.99 -0.61
CA PHE A 61 1.54 -9.20 0.44
C PHE A 61 0.69 -9.20 1.71
N SER A 62 1.37 -9.31 2.85
CA SER A 62 0.74 -9.06 4.14
C SER A 62 0.53 -7.56 4.35
N LEU A 63 -0.52 -7.21 5.11
CA LEU A 63 -0.82 -5.82 5.44
C LEU A 63 0.37 -5.17 6.16
N ASP A 64 0.98 -5.90 7.09
CA ASP A 64 2.18 -5.50 7.84
C ASP A 64 3.35 -5.13 6.92
N SER A 65 3.64 -5.97 5.92
CA SER A 65 4.69 -5.70 4.94
C SER A 65 4.43 -4.43 4.13
N LEU A 66 3.17 -4.20 3.74
CA LEU A 66 2.79 -2.98 3.01
C LEU A 66 2.95 -1.73 3.88
N ILE A 67 2.56 -1.80 5.16
CA ILE A 67 2.77 -0.71 6.12
C ILE A 67 4.27 -0.42 6.25
N ALA A 68 5.09 -1.45 6.42
CA ALA A 68 6.54 -1.31 6.49
C ALA A 68 7.14 -0.67 5.22
N TYR A 69 6.61 -0.97 4.03
CA TYR A 69 7.06 -0.34 2.78
C TYR A 69 6.69 1.13 2.71
N VAL A 70 5.47 1.49 3.13
CA VAL A 70 5.02 2.88 3.16
C VAL A 70 5.84 3.69 4.17
N ASP A 71 6.16 3.10 5.33
CA ASP A 71 7.02 3.67 6.36
C ASP A 71 8.46 3.90 5.86
N LYS A 72 9.08 2.89 5.23
CA LYS A 72 10.42 2.99 4.61
C LYS A 72 10.52 4.09 3.56
N LEU A 73 9.43 4.33 2.82
CA LEU A 73 9.38 5.36 1.79
C LEU A 73 9.03 6.75 2.36
N HIS A 74 8.87 6.85 3.69
CA HIS A 74 8.45 8.06 4.39
C HIS A 74 7.21 8.71 3.77
N LEU A 75 6.29 7.89 3.25
CA LEU A 75 5.09 8.40 2.61
C LEU A 75 4.12 8.81 3.70
N PRO A 76 3.43 9.96 3.54
CA PRO A 76 2.31 10.26 4.40
C PRO A 76 1.27 9.16 4.15
N LEU A 77 1.16 8.24 5.11
CA LEU A 77 -0.07 7.50 5.32
C LEU A 77 -1.11 8.58 5.51
N GLN A 78 -1.91 8.87 4.48
CA GLN A 78 -3.10 9.69 4.64
C GLN A 78 -4.06 8.89 5.52
N GLN A 79 -3.75 8.80 6.81
CA GLN A 79 -4.78 8.84 7.82
C GLN A 79 -5.61 10.05 7.43
N ALA A 80 -6.91 9.85 7.21
CA ALA A 80 -7.88 10.92 7.12
C ALA A 80 -7.90 11.66 8.47
N GLN A 81 -6.83 12.39 8.78
CA GLN A 81 -6.86 13.50 9.68
C GLN A 81 -7.45 14.60 8.80
N SER A 82 -8.78 14.77 8.90
CA SER A 82 -9.39 16.07 8.66
C SER A 82 -8.64 17.09 9.52
N THR A 83 -7.54 17.61 8.99
CA THR A 83 -6.94 18.83 9.48
C THR A 83 -7.85 19.93 8.98
N ASN A 84 -8.95 20.15 9.71
CA ASN A 84 -9.55 21.47 9.78
C ASN A 84 -8.51 22.36 10.46
N ALA A 85 -7.49 22.75 9.71
CA ALA A 85 -6.75 23.98 9.95
C ALA A 85 -7.62 25.10 9.37
N ASP A 86 -8.78 25.34 10.00
CA ASP A 86 -9.47 26.61 9.85
C ASP A 86 -8.72 27.60 10.74
N VAL A 87 -7.75 28.26 10.12
CA VAL A 87 -7.29 29.55 10.58
C VAL A 87 -8.41 30.53 10.25
N ARG A 88 -9.18 30.95 11.24
CA ARG A 88 -9.52 32.36 11.50
C ARG A 88 -10.33 32.59 12.78
#